data_AF-X1PE75-F1
#
_entry.id   AF-X1PE75-F1
#
_cell.length_a   1.000
_cell.length_b   1.000
_cell.length_c   1.000
_cell.angle_alpha   90.00
_cell.angle_beta   90.00
_cell.angle_gamma   90.00
#
_symmetry.space_group_name_H-M   'P 1'
#
loop_
_entity.id
_entity.type
_entity.pdbx_description
1 polymer ?
#
loop_
_entity_poly.entity_id
_entity_poly.type
_entity_poly.pdbx_seq_one_letter_code
_entity_poly.pdbx_strand_id
1 'polypeptide(L)'
;MPPLANVANGHPDAEEGVAYTEAYPPKTILSMLHRRNPAIIEQLQHVRRGVYAGNYKLTTVGERVEALYAVDSGPAERCDVACDYPELVAKLQHKIDKFVAEAEHQRADGDTSGEINAELKEHLRALGYMD
;
A
#
# COMPACT_ATOMS: atom_id res chain seq x y z
N MET A 1 -4.71 5.07 1.62
CA MET A 1 -4.85 6.27 0.78
C MET A 1 -4.15 5.92 -0.52
N PRO A 2 -4.86 5.74 -1.65
CA PRO A 2 -4.21 5.36 -2.91
C PRO A 2 -3.28 6.50 -3.34
N PRO A 3 -2.24 6.23 -4.14
CA PRO A 3 -1.40 7.30 -4.66
C PRO A 3 -2.23 8.10 -5.68
N LEU A 4 -2.80 9.21 -5.20
CA LEU A 4 -3.55 10.19 -5.99
C LEU A 4 -2.70 10.90 -7.05
N ALA A 5 -1.38 10.63 -7.10
CA ALA A 5 -0.45 11.32 -7.97
C ALA A 5 -0.76 11.13 -9.47
N ASN A 6 -1.25 9.96 -9.87
CA ASN A 6 -1.44 9.64 -11.29
C ASN A 6 -2.77 10.13 -11.89
N VAL A 7 -3.81 10.33 -11.06
CA VAL A 7 -5.11 10.86 -11.52
C VAL A 7 -5.03 12.37 -11.80
N ALA A 8 -4.12 13.08 -11.13
CA ALA A 8 -3.94 14.52 -11.30
C ALA A 8 -3.46 14.94 -12.71
N ASN A 9 -2.89 14.02 -13.50
CA ASN A 9 -2.38 14.29 -14.84
C ASN A 9 -3.40 14.03 -15.98
N GLY A 10 -4.67 13.81 -15.66
CA GLY A 10 -5.75 13.77 -16.65
C GLY A 10 -5.79 12.50 -17.53
N HIS A 11 -5.04 11.45 -17.18
CA HIS A 11 -5.19 10.14 -17.82
C HIS A 11 -6.41 9.42 -17.24
N PRO A 12 -7.42 9.06 -18.06
CA PRO A 12 -8.66 8.45 -17.56
C PRO A 12 -8.46 7.05 -16.97
N ASP A 13 -7.33 6.40 -17.27
CA ASP A 13 -6.92 5.12 -16.73
C ASP A 13 -5.39 5.06 -16.62
N ALA A 14 -4.84 5.73 -15.61
CA ALA A 14 -3.41 5.78 -15.40
C ALA A 14 -2.81 4.44 -14.92
N GLU A 15 -3.66 3.45 -14.60
CA GLU A 15 -3.24 2.13 -14.12
C GLU A 15 -3.63 0.98 -15.06
N GLU A 16 -4.11 1.28 -16.27
CA GLU A 16 -4.45 0.30 -17.32
C GLU A 16 -5.41 -0.81 -16.85
N GLY A 17 -6.46 -0.44 -16.13
CA GLY A 17 -7.47 -1.37 -15.61
C GLY A 17 -7.00 -2.18 -14.40
N VAL A 18 -5.94 -1.73 -13.75
CA VAL A 18 -5.45 -2.26 -12.46
C VAL A 18 -5.86 -1.32 -11.33
N ALA A 19 -6.11 -1.87 -10.16
CA ALA A 19 -6.27 -1.07 -8.94
C ALA A 19 -5.44 -1.66 -7.80
N TYR A 20 -4.64 -0.82 -7.16
CA TYR A 20 -3.86 -1.20 -5.98
C TYR A 20 -4.57 -0.83 -4.67
N THR A 21 -4.33 -1.62 -3.64
CA THR A 21 -4.79 -1.39 -2.26
C THR A 21 -3.65 -1.61 -1.28
N GLU A 22 -3.56 -0.77 -0.26
CA GLU A 22 -2.57 -0.90 0.81
C GLU A 22 -3.24 -0.68 2.17
N ALA A 23 -2.91 -1.55 3.13
CA ALA A 23 -3.30 -1.42 4.52
C ALA A 23 -2.05 -1.44 5.39
N TYR A 24 -1.73 -0.27 5.95
CA TYR A 24 -0.60 -0.08 6.84
C TYR A 24 -1.00 -0.43 8.27
N PRO A 25 -0.18 -1.22 8.99
CA PRO A 25 -0.50 -1.58 10.35
C PRO A 25 -0.41 -0.36 11.29
N PRO A 26 -1.35 -0.21 12.23
CA PRO A 26 -1.37 0.92 13.14
C PRO A 26 -0.26 0.78 14.20
N LYS A 27 0.85 1.49 13.99
CA LYS A 27 2.07 1.40 14.82
C LYS A 27 1.79 1.59 16.32
N THR A 28 0.95 2.56 16.69
CA THR A 28 0.60 2.82 18.11
C THR A 28 -0.02 1.61 18.80
N ILE A 29 -0.96 0.93 18.12
CA ILE A 29 -1.62 -0.27 18.66
C ILE A 29 -0.63 -1.43 18.75
N LEU A 30 0.23 -1.60 17.73
CA LEU A 30 1.28 -2.62 17.76
C LEU A 30 2.26 -2.43 18.91
N SER A 31 2.71 -1.20 19.19
CA SER A 31 3.60 -0.91 20.32
C SER A 31 2.98 -1.26 21.67
N MET A 32 1.66 -1.05 21.84
CA MET A 32 0.94 -1.46 23.05
C MET A 32 0.83 -2.98 23.17
N LEU A 33 0.54 -3.68 22.06
CA LEU A 33 0.42 -5.13 22.02
C LEU A 33 1.76 -5.84 22.24
N HIS A 34 2.87 -5.27 21.76
CA HIS A 34 4.21 -5.84 21.91
C HIS A 34 4.57 -6.08 23.39
N ARG A 35 4.15 -5.19 24.28
CA ARG A 35 4.38 -5.33 25.74
C ARG A 35 3.63 -6.50 26.37
N ARG A 36 2.54 -6.96 25.75
CA ARG A 36 1.65 -8.01 26.29
C ARG A 36 1.87 -9.37 25.62
N ASN A 37 2.13 -9.37 24.32
CA ASN A 37 2.37 -10.57 23.54
C ASN A 37 3.34 -10.26 22.39
N PRO A 38 4.66 -10.35 22.61
CA PRO A 38 5.64 -9.98 21.59
C PRO A 38 5.61 -10.91 20.37
N ALA A 39 5.19 -12.18 20.55
CA ALA A 39 5.19 -13.18 19.48
C ALA A 39 4.20 -12.86 18.33
N ILE A 40 3.13 -12.10 18.59
CA ILE A 40 2.13 -11.77 17.55
C ILE A 40 2.58 -10.61 16.65
N ILE A 41 3.56 -9.82 17.07
CA ILE A 41 3.97 -8.60 16.37
C ILE A 41 4.59 -8.91 15.02
N GLU A 42 5.34 -10.01 14.92
CA GLU A 42 5.94 -10.44 13.66
C GLU A 42 4.89 -10.61 12.56
N GLN A 43 3.71 -11.13 12.88
CA GLN A 43 2.64 -11.33 11.90
C GLN A 43 1.86 -10.05 11.58
N LEU A 44 1.80 -9.08 12.50
CA LEU A 44 0.94 -7.90 12.39
C LEU A 44 1.66 -6.64 11.90
N GLN A 45 3.00 -6.63 11.91
CA GLN A 45 3.80 -5.45 11.53
C GLN A 45 3.96 -5.26 10.02
N HIS A 46 3.57 -6.24 9.22
CA HIS A 46 3.73 -6.19 7.78
C HIS A 46 2.58 -5.43 7.11
N VAL A 47 2.94 -4.60 6.12
CA VAL A 47 1.96 -3.94 5.25
C VAL A 47 1.25 -4.99 4.41
N ARG A 48 -0.07 -4.92 4.36
CA ARG A 48 -0.89 -5.72 3.46
C ARG A 48 -1.09 -4.97 2.17
N ARG A 49 -0.86 -5.61 1.03
CA ARG A 49 -1.09 -5.03 -0.28
C ARG A 49 -2.01 -5.92 -1.09
N GLY A 50 -2.70 -5.32 -2.04
CA GLY A 50 -3.50 -6.06 -2.98
C GLY A 50 -3.52 -5.38 -4.34
N VAL A 51 -3.65 -6.20 -5.38
CA VAL A 51 -3.79 -5.73 -6.76
C VAL A 51 -5.01 -6.43 -7.38
N TYR A 52 -5.91 -5.62 -7.94
CA TYR A 52 -7.01 -6.09 -8.77
C TYR A 52 -6.64 -5.93 -10.23
N ALA A 53 -6.79 -6.98 -11.03
CA ALA A 53 -6.60 -6.94 -12.47
C ALA A 53 -7.59 -7.89 -13.15
N GLY A 54 -8.50 -7.32 -13.94
CA GLY A 54 -9.62 -8.07 -14.52
C GLY A 54 -10.48 -8.73 -13.43
N ASN A 55 -10.68 -10.05 -13.53
CA ASN A 55 -11.49 -10.82 -12.57
C ASN A 55 -10.68 -11.38 -11.39
N TYR A 56 -9.44 -10.94 -11.18
CA TYR A 56 -8.59 -11.50 -10.13
C TYR A 56 -8.08 -10.42 -9.19
N LYS A 57 -8.00 -10.80 -7.91
CA LYS A 57 -7.36 -10.02 -6.85
C LYS A 57 -6.25 -10.85 -6.22
N LEU A 58 -5.01 -10.37 -6.27
CA LEU A 58 -3.93 -10.92 -5.47
C LEU A 58 -3.79 -10.10 -4.18
N THR A 59 -3.56 -10.78 -3.06
CA THR A 59 -3.25 -10.16 -1.76
C THR A 59 -1.93 -10.66 -1.22
N THR A 60 -1.17 -9.76 -0.60
CA THR A 60 0.14 -10.05 -0.01
C THR A 60 0.25 -9.46 1.39
N VAL A 61 1.07 -10.08 2.22
CA VAL A 61 1.47 -9.59 3.54
C VAL A 61 2.99 -9.48 3.53
N GLY A 62 3.53 -8.26 3.54
CA GLY A 62 4.94 -8.03 3.25
C GLY A 62 5.28 -8.51 1.83
N GLU A 63 6.26 -9.40 1.71
CA GLU A 63 6.69 -10.01 0.43
C GLU A 63 6.02 -11.35 0.14
N ARG A 64 5.17 -11.85 1.06
CA ARG A 64 4.53 -13.15 0.94
C ARG A 64 3.15 -13.03 0.31
N VAL A 65 2.87 -13.85 -0.70
CA VAL A 65 1.52 -14.06 -1.22
C VAL A 65 0.63 -14.65 -0.12
N GLU A 66 -0.47 -13.97 0.17
CA GLU A 66 -1.48 -14.44 1.10
C GLU A 66 -2.51 -15.31 0.37
N ALA A 67 -3.05 -14.82 -0.75
CA ALA A 67 -4.03 -15.54 -1.58
C ALA A 67 -4.30 -14.83 -2.91
N LEU A 68 -4.81 -15.59 -3.88
CA LEU A 68 -5.39 -15.10 -5.13
C LEU A 68 -6.90 -15.42 -5.15
N TYR A 69 -7.73 -14.44 -5.45
CA TYR A 69 -9.19 -14.58 -5.47
C TYR A 69 -9.75 -14.28 -6.85
N ALA A 70 -10.70 -15.11 -7.31
CA ALA A 70 -11.51 -14.81 -8.48
C ALA A 70 -12.72 -13.95 -8.05
N VAL A 71 -12.76 -12.69 -8.48
CA VAL A 71 -13.75 -11.68 -8.08
C VAL A 71 -15.15 -12.04 -8.57
N ASP A 72 -15.25 -12.68 -9.73
CA ASP A 72 -16.51 -13.16 -10.32
C ASP A 72 -17.14 -14.31 -9.52
N SER A 73 -16.34 -15.12 -8.83
CA SER A 73 -16.79 -16.20 -7.95
C SER A 73 -17.40 -15.70 -6.62
N GLY A 74 -17.27 -14.40 -6.33
CA GLY A 74 -18.00 -13.71 -5.27
C GLY A 74 -17.15 -12.67 -4.53
N PRO A 75 -17.74 -11.53 -4.11
CA PRO A 75 -17.00 -10.41 -3.49
C PRO A 75 -16.48 -10.70 -2.09
N ALA A 76 -16.79 -11.87 -1.52
CA ALA A 76 -16.44 -12.23 -0.15
C ALA A 76 -15.04 -12.84 -0.01
N GLU A 77 -14.28 -13.00 -1.11
CA GLU A 77 -12.87 -13.42 -1.09
C GLU A 77 -12.64 -14.70 -0.26
N ARG A 78 -13.51 -15.71 -0.44
CA ARG A 78 -13.53 -16.92 0.40
C ARG A 78 -12.66 -18.05 -0.12
N CYS A 79 -12.36 -18.05 -1.42
CA CYS A 79 -11.70 -19.15 -2.11
C CYS A 79 -10.36 -18.69 -2.68
N ASP A 80 -9.27 -19.16 -2.08
CA ASP A 80 -7.94 -19.00 -2.64
C ASP A 80 -7.72 -19.95 -3.81
N VAL A 81 -7.42 -19.41 -4.98
CA VAL A 81 -7.15 -20.12 -6.23
C VAL A 81 -5.68 -19.99 -6.67
N ALA A 82 -4.79 -19.53 -5.79
CA ALA A 82 -3.39 -19.28 -6.14
C ALA A 82 -2.66 -20.52 -6.70
N CYS A 83 -2.96 -21.70 -6.17
CA CYS A 83 -2.36 -22.96 -6.63
C CYS A 83 -2.74 -23.31 -8.08
N ASP A 84 -3.92 -22.89 -8.54
CA ASP A 84 -4.42 -23.20 -9.87
C ASP A 84 -3.87 -22.25 -10.94
N TYR A 85 -3.38 -21.08 -10.52
CA TYR A 85 -2.91 -20.01 -11.42
C TYR A 85 -1.54 -19.43 -11.02
N PRO A 86 -0.47 -20.25 -10.92
CA PRO A 86 0.84 -19.81 -10.43
C PRO A 86 1.49 -18.72 -11.30
N GLU A 87 1.31 -18.77 -12.63
CA GLU A 87 1.81 -17.75 -13.54
C GLU A 87 1.12 -16.40 -13.33
N LEU A 88 -0.19 -16.42 -13.05
CA LEU A 88 -0.95 -15.21 -12.76
C LEU A 88 -0.52 -14.61 -11.41
N VAL A 89 -0.30 -15.45 -10.40
CA VAL A 89 0.26 -15.01 -9.12
C VAL A 89 1.59 -14.29 -9.32
N ALA A 90 2.53 -14.90 -10.08
CA ALA A 90 3.83 -14.28 -10.34
C ALA A 90 3.70 -12.93 -11.08
N LYS A 91 2.81 -12.86 -12.08
CA LYS A 91 2.55 -11.63 -12.84
C LYS A 91 1.98 -10.51 -11.95
N LEU A 92 1.02 -10.84 -11.09
CA LEU A 92 0.38 -9.87 -10.20
C LEU A 92 1.31 -9.46 -9.05
N GLN A 93 2.12 -10.38 -8.53
CA GLN A 93 3.16 -10.07 -7.56
C GLN A 93 4.16 -9.08 -8.14
N HIS A 94 4.63 -9.29 -9.38
CA HIS A 94 5.53 -8.36 -10.05
C HIS A 94 4.94 -6.96 -10.21
N LYS A 95 3.61 -6.84 -10.44
CA LYS A 95 2.92 -5.55 -10.46
C LYS A 95 2.97 -4.85 -9.10
N ILE A 96 2.74 -5.58 -8.01
CA ILE A 96 2.87 -5.03 -6.64
C ILE A 96 4.31 -4.56 -6.40
N ASP A 97 5.30 -5.38 -6.75
CA ASP A 97 6.71 -5.06 -6.51
C ASP A 97 7.14 -3.79 -7.27
N LYS A 98 6.71 -3.68 -8.54
CA LYS A 98 6.94 -2.48 -9.36
C LYS A 98 6.27 -1.24 -8.75
N PHE A 99 5.00 -1.37 -8.34
CA PHE A 99 4.26 -0.29 -7.69
C PHE A 99 4.95 0.20 -6.42
N VAL A 100 5.44 -0.72 -5.58
CA VAL A 100 6.19 -0.38 -4.36
C VAL A 100 7.51 0.30 -4.73
N ALA A 101 8.28 -0.24 -5.68
CA ALA A 101 9.54 0.35 -6.09
C ALA A 101 9.38 1.78 -6.63
N GLU A 102 8.34 2.04 -7.43
CA GLU A 102 8.02 3.37 -7.93
C GLU A 102 7.64 4.33 -6.79
N ALA A 103 6.81 3.88 -5.84
CA ALA A 103 6.43 4.69 -4.70
C ALA A 103 7.62 5.00 -3.77
N GLU A 104 8.55 4.06 -3.56
CA GLU A 104 9.78 4.32 -2.81
C GLU A 104 10.71 5.28 -3.56
N HIS A 105 10.85 5.14 -4.88
CA HIS A 105 11.67 6.04 -5.68
C HIS A 105 11.14 7.48 -5.66
N GLN A 106 9.82 7.66 -5.74
CA GLN A 106 9.18 8.97 -5.61
C GLN A 106 9.38 9.59 -4.22
N ARG A 107 9.41 8.79 -3.15
CA ARG A 107 9.72 9.29 -1.81
C ARG A 107 11.20 9.67 -1.66
N ALA A 108 12.10 8.90 -2.26
CA ALA A 108 13.54 9.19 -2.26
C ALA A 108 13.85 10.47 -3.06
N ASP A 109 13.22 10.64 -4.22
CA ASP A 109 13.36 11.86 -5.04
C ASP A 109 12.63 13.06 -4.41
N GLY A 110 11.55 12.78 -3.67
CA GLY A 110 10.81 13.72 -2.84
C GLY A 110 11.55 14.18 -1.58
N ASP A 111 12.77 13.70 -1.31
CA ASP A 111 13.66 14.24 -0.28
C ASP A 111 14.37 15.55 -0.72
N THR A 112 13.86 16.18 -1.79
CA THR A 112 13.70 17.63 -1.69
C THR A 112 12.60 17.87 -0.66
N SER A 113 12.96 17.71 0.62
CA SER A 113 12.32 18.38 1.75
C SER A 113 11.81 19.69 1.19
N GLY A 114 10.48 19.79 1.01
CA GLY A 114 9.89 21.04 0.62
C GLY A 114 10.34 21.99 1.70
N GLU A 115 11.39 22.78 1.42
CA GLU A 115 11.96 23.70 2.37
C GLU A 115 10.76 24.45 2.89
N ILE A 116 10.42 24.23 4.16
CA ILE A 116 9.26 24.88 4.73
C ILE A 116 9.60 26.36 4.62
N ASN A 117 8.99 27.01 3.61
CA ASN A 117 9.19 28.41 3.29
C ASN A 117 9.07 29.19 4.59
N ALA A 118 9.96 30.16 4.80
CA ALA A 118 9.95 31.04 5.97
C ALA A 118 8.53 31.55 6.31
N GLU A 119 7.73 31.84 5.29
CA GLU A 119 6.33 32.26 5.43
C GLU A 119 5.42 31.18 6.06
N LEU A 120 5.56 29.91 5.66
CA LEU A 120 4.81 28.80 6.25
C LEU A 120 5.26 28.53 7.69
N LYS A 121 6.56 28.65 7.99
CA LYS A 121 7.06 28.56 9.39
C LYS A 121 6.49 29.67 10.26
N GLU A 122 6.48 30.91 9.76
CA GLU A 122 5.93 32.08 10.46
C GLU A 122 4.43 31.85 10.76
N HIS A 123 3.69 31.35 9.77
CA HIS A 123 2.27 31.06 9.90
C HIS A 123 2.00 29.95 10.93
N LEU A 124 2.81 28.88 10.95
CA LEU A 124 2.68 27.78 11.90
C LEU A 124 3.03 28.21 13.33
N ARG A 125 4.01 29.11 13.52
CA ARG A 125 4.27 29.76 14.83
C ARG A 125 3.11 30.63 15.28
N ALA A 126 2.55 31.45 14.39
CA ALA A 126 1.41 32.32 14.70
C ALA A 126 0.17 31.52 15.15
N LEU A 127 0.01 30.30 14.64
CA LEU A 127 -1.05 29.37 15.03
C LEU A 127 -0.70 28.50 16.27
N GLY A 128 0.52 28.61 16.83
CA GLY A 128 0.94 27.88 18.02
C GLY A 128 1.27 26.40 17.79
N TYR A 129 1.51 25.99 16.54
CA TYR A 129 1.90 24.62 16.21
C TYR A 129 3.42 24.39 16.25
N MET A 130 4.20 25.46 16.44
CA MET A 130 5.67 25.45 16.52
C MET A 130 6.14 26.53 17.51
N ASP A 131 7.21 26.24 18.26
CA ASP A 131 7.93 27.21 19.12
C ASP A 131 9.03 27.96 18.33
#